data_AF-A0A4Z2EZF8-F1
#
_entry.id   AF-A0A4Z2EZF8-F1
#
_cell.length_a   1.000
_cell.length_b   1.000
_cell.length_c   1.000
_cell.angle_alpha   90.00
_cell.angle_beta   90.00
_cell.angle_gamma   90.00
#
_symmetry.space_group_name_H-M   'P 1'
#
loop_
_entity.id
_entity.type
_entity.pdbx_description
1 polymer ?
#
loop_
_entity_poly.entity_id
_entity_poly.type
_entity_poly.pdbx_seq_one_letter_code
_entity_poly.pdbx_strand_id
1 'polypeptide(L)'
;MQRKARLESHYEKKLQQRCCKDGLREIPMPYSCTRRSLYIAEGWECIKAFRYCCATFRDQAFDTEMPTPPPRWSTAAPTTTAAPTTSAPENVPVYAFSRMVHFSTRIQMSRHSFGCIPTSKNKVNVPAKEE
;
A
#
# COMPACT_ATOMS: atom_id res chain seq x y z
N MET A 1 -3.58 -6.54 25.35
CA MET A 1 -3.44 -7.80 24.58
C MET A 1 -4.76 -8.48 24.20
N GLN A 2 -5.84 -8.37 25.00
CA GLN A 2 -7.12 -9.07 24.75
C GLN A 2 -7.72 -8.85 23.34
N ARG A 3 -7.61 -7.64 22.78
CA ARG A 3 -8.12 -7.32 21.43
C ARG A 3 -7.46 -8.16 20.33
N LYS A 4 -6.14 -8.36 20.41
CA LYS A 4 -5.37 -9.15 19.44
C LYS A 4 -5.82 -10.62 19.48
N ALA A 5 -5.94 -11.19 20.67
CA ALA A 5 -6.40 -12.57 20.86
C ALA A 5 -7.82 -12.80 20.29
N ARG A 6 -8.76 -11.87 20.50
CA ARG A 6 -10.13 -11.97 19.96
C ARG A 6 -10.17 -11.98 18.43
N LEU A 7 -9.27 -11.22 17.78
CA LEU A 7 -9.15 -11.19 16.32
C LEU A 7 -8.52 -12.47 15.77
N GLU A 8 -7.48 -12.99 16.44
CA GLU A 8 -6.85 -14.25 16.06
C GLU A 8 -7.82 -15.43 16.17
N SER A 9 -8.65 -15.48 17.21
CA SER A 9 -9.65 -16.54 17.41
C SER A 9 -10.83 -16.52 16.43
N HIS A 10 -10.98 -15.45 15.63
CA HIS A 10 -12.03 -15.36 14.61
C HIS A 10 -11.85 -16.36 13.47
N TYR A 11 -10.63 -16.85 13.25
CA TYR A 11 -10.32 -17.80 12.18
C TYR A 11 -10.12 -19.20 12.74
N GLU A 12 -10.73 -20.21 12.10
CA GLU A 12 -10.56 -21.62 12.46
C GLU A 12 -9.31 -22.23 11.80
N LYS A 13 -8.97 -21.76 10.59
CA LYS A 13 -7.84 -22.30 9.82
C LYS A 13 -6.52 -21.75 10.36
N LYS A 14 -5.58 -22.64 10.66
CA LYS A 14 -4.22 -22.31 11.13
C LYS A 14 -3.51 -21.29 10.23
N LEU A 15 -3.67 -21.40 8.91
CA LEU A 15 -3.09 -20.45 7.97
C LEU A 15 -3.64 -19.03 8.18
N GLN A 16 -4.95 -18.87 8.22
CA GLN A 16 -5.61 -17.57 8.41
C GLN A 16 -5.29 -16.97 9.78
N GLN A 17 -5.23 -17.79 10.84
CA GLN A 17 -4.79 -17.36 12.18
C GLN A 17 -3.39 -16.77 12.15
N ARG A 18 -2.43 -17.47 11.51
CA ARG A 18 -1.05 -16.98 11.35
C ARG A 18 -1.02 -15.64 10.62
N CYS A 19 -1.74 -15.53 9.50
CA CYS A 19 -1.81 -14.32 8.70
C CYS A 19 -2.45 -13.15 9.45
N CYS A 20 -3.50 -13.43 10.24
CA CYS A 20 -4.12 -12.45 11.12
C CYS A 20 -3.12 -11.94 12.16
N LYS A 21 -2.42 -12.85 12.85
CA LYS A 21 -1.38 -12.53 13.83
C LYS A 21 -0.28 -11.66 13.24
N ASP A 22 0.16 -11.93 12.01
CA ASP A 22 1.12 -11.09 11.30
C ASP A 22 0.57 -9.68 11.01
N GLY A 23 -0.73 -9.57 10.72
CA GLY A 23 -1.45 -8.29 10.57
C GLY A 23 -1.46 -7.45 11.85
N LEU A 24 -1.53 -8.09 13.02
CA LEU A 24 -1.59 -7.48 14.35
C LEU A 24 -0.24 -7.00 14.91
N ARG A 25 0.86 -7.25 14.17
CA ARG A 25 2.20 -6.79 14.56
C ARG A 25 2.27 -5.26 14.50
N GLU A 26 2.77 -4.68 15.58
CA GLU A 26 3.12 -3.26 15.63
C GLU A 26 4.41 -3.06 14.84
N ILE A 27 4.32 -2.33 13.73
CA ILE A 27 5.48 -1.92 12.94
C ILE A 27 5.64 -0.42 13.16
N PRO A 28 6.81 0.05 13.64
CA PRO A 28 7.06 1.46 13.99
C PRO A 28 7.15 2.40 12.77
N MET A 29 6.50 2.07 11.65
CA MET A 29 6.53 2.85 10.42
C MET A 29 5.13 2.83 9.77
N PRO A 30 4.61 3.96 9.24
CA PRO A 30 3.19 4.12 8.92
C PRO A 30 2.84 3.53 7.55
N TYR A 31 2.95 2.21 7.42
CA TYR A 31 2.41 1.51 6.25
C TYR A 31 0.96 1.10 6.49
N SER A 32 0.11 1.36 5.49
CA SER A 32 -1.27 0.89 5.46
C SER A 32 -1.32 -0.63 5.42
N CYS A 33 -2.41 -1.21 5.92
CA CYS A 33 -2.63 -2.65 5.89
C CYS A 33 -2.58 -3.21 4.46
N THR A 34 -3.09 -2.44 3.49
CA THR A 34 -2.98 -2.73 2.06
C THR A 34 -1.54 -2.87 1.61
N ARG A 35 -0.68 -1.87 1.91
CA ARG A 35 0.73 -1.90 1.49
C ARG A 35 1.48 -3.08 2.11
N ARG A 36 1.20 -3.40 3.38
CA ARG A 36 1.81 -4.54 4.07
C ARG A 36 1.37 -5.88 3.46
N SER A 37 0.15 -5.97 2.94
CA SER A 37 -0.37 -7.20 2.33
C SER A 37 0.24 -7.55 0.96
N LEU A 38 0.91 -6.61 0.29
CA LEU A 38 1.52 -6.82 -1.02
C LEU A 38 2.65 -7.86 -1.03
N TYR A 39 3.20 -8.17 0.14
CA TYR A 39 4.33 -9.09 0.28
C TYR A 39 3.92 -10.47 0.83
N ILE A 40 2.62 -10.73 0.93
CA ILE A 40 2.07 -12.02 1.37
C ILE A 40 1.99 -12.94 0.15
N ALA A 41 2.69 -14.06 0.19
CA ALA A 41 2.79 -15.05 -0.88
C ALA A 41 1.90 -16.30 -0.65
N GLU A 42 1.28 -16.39 0.51
CA GLU A 42 0.52 -17.54 1.02
C GLU A 42 -0.87 -17.68 0.37
N GLY A 43 -1.27 -16.70 -0.43
CA GLY A 43 -2.49 -16.70 -1.21
C GLY A 43 -3.58 -15.75 -0.71
N TRP A 44 -4.69 -15.70 -1.46
CA TRP A 44 -5.76 -14.73 -1.27
C TRP A 44 -6.42 -14.79 0.12
N GLU A 45 -6.60 -15.99 0.66
CA GLU A 45 -7.22 -16.18 1.98
C GLU A 45 -6.35 -15.61 3.11
N CYS A 46 -5.03 -15.73 2.98
CA CYS A 46 -4.09 -15.13 3.92
C CYS A 46 -4.07 -13.61 3.81
N ILE A 47 -4.05 -13.07 2.58
CA ILE A 47 -4.11 -11.63 2.31
C ILE A 47 -5.38 -11.02 2.92
N LYS A 48 -6.53 -11.67 2.73
CA LYS A 48 -7.82 -11.24 3.28
C LYS A 48 -7.81 -11.22 4.81
N ALA A 49 -7.37 -12.32 5.43
CA ALA A 49 -7.28 -12.42 6.89
C ALA A 49 -6.31 -11.40 7.49
N PHE A 50 -5.16 -11.20 6.87
CA PHE A 50 -4.17 -10.20 7.26
C PHE A 50 -4.76 -8.78 7.22
N ARG A 51 -5.41 -8.40 6.11
CA ARG A 51 -5.94 -7.04 5.95
C ARG A 51 -7.10 -6.77 6.91
N TYR A 52 -7.98 -7.74 7.12
CA TYR A 52 -9.05 -7.64 8.12
C TYR A 52 -8.47 -7.39 9.52
N CYS A 53 -7.60 -8.26 10.01
CA CYS A 53 -7.04 -8.12 11.35
C CYS A 53 -6.22 -6.84 11.52
N CYS A 54 -5.42 -6.48 10.52
CA CYS A 54 -4.64 -5.25 10.53
C CYS A 54 -5.54 -4.00 10.59
N ALA A 55 -6.58 -3.93 9.76
CA ALA A 55 -7.47 -2.78 9.69
C ALA A 55 -8.30 -2.65 10.97
N THR A 56 -8.92 -3.74 11.43
CA THR A 56 -9.73 -3.74 12.65
C THR A 56 -8.90 -3.42 13.89
N PHE A 57 -7.65 -3.89 13.98
CA PHE A 57 -6.80 -3.57 15.12
C PHE A 57 -6.34 -2.11 15.14
N ARG A 58 -6.19 -1.49 13.96
CA ARG A 58 -5.78 -0.09 13.79
C ARG A 58 -6.96 0.88 13.70
N ASP A 59 -8.20 0.40 13.88
CA ASP A 59 -9.43 1.17 13.71
C ASP A 59 -9.52 1.87 12.34
N GLN A 60 -8.98 1.23 11.30
CA GLN A 60 -9.07 1.69 9.92
C GLN A 60 -10.35 1.14 9.29
N ALA A 61 -11.04 1.97 8.51
CA ALA A 61 -12.17 1.53 7.70
C ALA A 61 -11.71 0.40 6.75
N PHE A 62 -12.35 -0.76 6.86
CA PHE A 62 -12.19 -1.87 5.95
C PHE A 62 -13.42 -1.87 5.05
N ASP A 63 -13.43 -1.04 4.03
CA ASP A 63 -14.56 -0.95 3.11
C ASP A 63 -14.62 -2.24 2.27
N THR A 64 -15.52 -3.15 2.64
CA THR A 64 -15.87 -4.35 1.85
C THR A 64 -16.80 -4.04 0.69
N GLU A 65 -17.37 -2.83 0.62
CA GLU A 65 -18.39 -2.45 -0.36
C GLU A 65 -17.90 -1.62 -1.53
N MET A 66 -16.66 -1.12 -1.53
CA MET A 66 -16.20 -0.29 -2.65
C MET A 66 -15.36 -1.11 -3.63
N PRO A 67 -15.82 -1.35 -4.88
CA PRO A 67 -14.93 -1.85 -5.90
C PRO A 67 -13.81 -0.83 -6.05
N THR A 68 -12.58 -1.25 -5.77
CA THR A 68 -11.40 -0.46 -6.11
C THR A 68 -11.55 0.00 -7.56
N PRO A 69 -11.56 1.31 -7.84
CA PRO A 69 -11.54 1.76 -9.22
C PRO A 69 -10.35 1.08 -9.90
N PRO A 70 -10.52 0.59 -11.15
CA PRO A 70 -9.45 -0.07 -11.85
C PRO A 70 -8.22 0.85 -11.88
N PRO A 71 -7.00 0.28 -11.85
CA PRO A 71 -5.81 1.11 -11.90
C PRO A 71 -5.86 1.97 -13.17
N ARG A 72 -5.40 3.22 -13.07
CA ARG A 72 -5.51 4.27 -14.12
C ARG A 72 -4.98 3.89 -15.53
N TRP A 73 -4.35 2.73 -15.69
CA TRP A 73 -3.89 2.19 -16.97
C TRP A 73 -4.88 1.24 -17.66
N SER A 74 -6.05 0.99 -17.06
CA SER A 74 -7.14 0.29 -17.73
C SER A 74 -7.78 1.21 -18.77
N THR A 75 -7.31 1.13 -20.00
CA THR A 75 -7.92 1.76 -21.18
C THR A 75 -9.39 1.33 -21.27
N ALA A 76 -10.31 2.26 -21.00
CA ALA A 76 -11.72 2.03 -21.21
C ALA A 76 -11.95 1.68 -22.69
N ALA A 77 -12.71 0.61 -22.96
CA ALA A 77 -13.09 0.23 -24.32
C ALA A 77 -13.82 1.42 -25.00
N PRO A 78 -13.57 1.71 -26.29
CA PRO A 78 -14.24 2.79 -26.99
C PRO A 78 -15.73 2.47 -27.09
N THR A 79 -16.56 3.26 -26.43
CA THR A 79 -18.01 3.21 -26.61
C THR A 79 -18.33 3.88 -27.95
N THR A 80 -18.81 3.10 -28.92
CA THR A 80 -19.38 3.59 -30.17
C THR A 80 -20.68 4.32 -29.86
N THR A 81 -20.57 5.58 -29.45
CA THR A 81 -21.71 6.49 -29.33
C THR A 81 -22.01 7.03 -30.72
N ALA A 82 -23.19 6.69 -31.22
CA ALA A 82 -23.73 7.24 -32.46
C ALA A 82 -23.73 8.78 -32.43
N ALA A 83 -23.36 9.37 -33.56
CA ALA A 83 -23.08 10.79 -33.73
C ALA A 83 -24.24 11.72 -33.32
N PRO A 84 -23.97 12.82 -32.60
CA PRO A 84 -24.81 14.01 -32.68
C PRO A 84 -24.41 14.83 -33.91
N THR A 85 -25.29 14.87 -34.91
CA THR A 85 -25.26 15.88 -35.97
C THR A 85 -25.53 17.25 -35.33
N THR A 86 -24.50 18.08 -35.18
CA THR A 86 -24.69 19.51 -34.95
C THR A 86 -23.52 20.25 -35.59
N SER A 87 -23.89 21.13 -36.53
CA SER A 87 -23.06 21.96 -37.39
C SER A 87 -22.03 22.80 -36.63
N ALA A 88 -20.80 22.76 -37.12
CA ALA A 88 -19.67 23.60 -36.71
C ALA A 88 -19.93 25.09 -36.95
N PRO A 89 -19.32 25.96 -36.12
CA PRO A 89 -18.66 27.14 -36.64
C PRO A 89 -17.13 26.98 -36.54
N GLU A 90 -16.47 27.30 -37.66
CA GLU A 90 -15.03 27.43 -37.83
C GLU A 90 -14.45 28.49 -36.88
N ASN A 91 -13.66 28.09 -35.88
CA ASN A 91 -12.38 28.71 -35.50
C ASN A 91 -11.88 28.17 -34.16
N VAL A 92 -10.86 27.32 -34.19
CA VAL A 92 -9.90 27.26 -33.09
C VAL A 92 -8.49 27.13 -33.66
N PRO A 93 -7.55 28.02 -33.29
CA PRO A 93 -6.20 28.00 -33.81
C PRO A 93 -5.44 26.81 -33.22
N VAL A 94 -4.77 26.06 -34.08
CA VAL A 94 -3.88 24.96 -33.69
C VAL A 94 -2.68 25.56 -32.96
N TYR A 95 -2.67 25.49 -31.63
CA TYR A 95 -1.52 25.88 -30.83
C TYR A 95 -0.36 24.91 -31.09
N ALA A 96 0.60 25.37 -31.89
CA ALA A 96 1.86 24.68 -32.15
C ALA A 96 2.67 24.57 -30.85
N PHE A 97 2.85 23.34 -30.37
CA PHE A 97 3.69 23.04 -29.21
C PHE A 97 5.17 23.09 -29.65
N SER A 98 5.81 24.24 -29.46
CA SER A 98 7.24 24.42 -29.69
C SER A 98 8.06 23.45 -28.82
N ARG A 99 8.87 22.61 -29.46
CA ARG A 99 9.87 21.76 -28.80
C ARG A 99 10.89 22.63 -28.07
N MET A 100 10.80 22.70 -26.75
CA MET A 100 11.86 23.32 -25.95
C MET A 100 13.01 22.31 -25.74
N VAL A 101 14.19 22.80 -26.09
CA VAL A 101 15.51 22.18 -26.16
C VAL A 101 15.94 21.40 -24.91
N HIS A 102 16.64 20.28 -25.15
CA HIS A 102 17.36 19.48 -24.15
C HIS A 102 18.38 20.34 -23.37
N PHE A 103 18.11 20.64 -22.11
CA PHE A 103 19.11 21.20 -21.18
C PHE A 103 19.78 20.05 -20.43
N SER A 104 20.92 19.61 -20.94
CA SER A 104 21.75 18.59 -20.29
C SER A 104 22.51 19.23 -19.13
N THR A 105 21.99 19.10 -17.90
CA THR A 105 22.76 19.42 -16.68
C THR A 105 23.19 18.11 -16.02
N ARG A 106 24.48 17.79 -16.17
CA ARG A 106 25.15 16.74 -15.39
C ARG A 106 25.08 17.11 -13.91
N ILE A 107 24.32 16.36 -13.13
CA ILE A 107 24.37 16.44 -11.67
C ILE A 107 25.55 15.59 -11.20
N GLN A 108 26.58 16.23 -10.65
CA GLN A 108 27.75 15.56 -10.07
C GLN A 108 27.38 15.01 -8.67
N MET A 109 27.40 13.69 -8.49
CA MET A 109 27.16 13.04 -7.20
C MET A 109 28.43 13.07 -6.34
N SER A 110 28.47 13.92 -5.31
CA SER A 110 29.51 13.89 -4.27
C SER A 110 29.30 12.68 -3.34
N ARG A 111 30.30 11.79 -3.31
CA ARG A 111 30.42 10.68 -2.35
C ARG A 111 30.50 11.24 -0.93
N HIS A 112 29.45 11.07 -0.15
CA HIS A 112 29.51 11.23 1.30
C HIS A 112 29.93 9.90 1.92
N SER A 113 31.02 9.94 2.68
CA SER A 113 31.48 8.84 3.52
C SER A 113 30.47 8.60 4.64
N PHE A 114 29.77 7.47 4.60
CA PHE A 114 28.96 7.02 5.74
C PHE A 114 29.91 6.58 6.86
N GLY A 115 30.07 7.42 7.87
CA GLY A 115 30.70 7.03 9.13
C GLY A 115 29.86 5.99 9.84
N CYS A 116 30.47 4.86 10.20
CA CYS A 116 29.86 3.83 11.03
C CYS A 116 29.53 4.41 12.41
N ILE A 117 28.25 4.38 12.81
CA ILE A 117 27.82 4.66 14.17
C ILE A 117 27.98 3.36 14.99
N PRO A 118 28.74 3.34 16.09
CA PRO A 118 28.83 2.15 16.95
C PRO A 118 27.50 1.92 17.69
N THR A 119 27.03 0.68 17.67
CA THR A 119 25.81 0.24 18.33
C THR A 119 26.03 0.13 19.85
N SER A 120 25.32 0.98 20.61
CA SER A 120 25.26 0.87 22.07
C SER A 120 24.35 -0.30 22.47
N LYS A 121 24.93 -1.30 23.14
CA LYS A 121 24.24 -2.47 23.69
C LYS A 121 23.32 -2.02 24.85
N ASN A 122 22.02 -1.95 24.60
CA ASN A 122 21.05 -1.86 25.69
C ASN A 122 20.64 -3.27 26.14
N LYS A 123 21.19 -3.68 27.29
CA LYS A 123 20.89 -4.94 27.98
C LYS A 123 19.62 -4.71 28.80
N VAL A 124 18.45 -4.97 28.22
CA VAL A 124 17.19 -4.96 28.98
C VAL A 124 17.04 -6.33 29.64
N ASN A 125 17.03 -6.28 30.97
CA ASN A 125 16.92 -7.37 31.91
C ASN A 125 15.52 -8.01 31.81
N VAL A 126 15.45 -9.34 31.72
CA VAL A 126 14.21 -10.13 31.77
C VAL A 126 14.02 -10.55 33.23
N PRO A 127 13.03 -10.03 33.97
CA PRO A 127 12.71 -10.57 35.28
C PRO A 127 12.02 -11.92 35.15
N ALA A 128 12.35 -12.76 36.13
CA ALA A 128 12.10 -14.18 36.22
C ALA A 128 10.61 -14.55 36.30
N LYS A 129 10.36 -15.82 35.94
CA LYS A 129 9.19 -16.60 36.32
C LYS A 129 8.88 -16.46 37.81
N GLU A 130 7.61 -16.27 38.15
CA GLU A 130 7.00 -16.88 39.33
C GLU A 130 5.63 -17.48 38.92
N GLU A 131 5.40 -18.65 39.50
CA GLU A 131 4.28 -19.61 39.55
C GLU A 131 2.95 -19.32 38.83
#